data_AF-A0A835JZP4-F1
#
_entry.id   AF-A0A835JZP4-F1
#
_cell.length_a   1.000
_cell.length_b   1.000
_cell.length_c   1.000
_cell.angle_alpha   90.00
_cell.angle_beta   90.00
_cell.angle_gamma   90.00
#
_symmetry.space_group_name_H-M   'P 1'
#
loop_
_entity.id
_entity.type
_entity.pdbx_description
1 polymer ?
#
loop_
_entity_poly.entity_id
_entity_poly.type
_entity_poly.pdbx_seq_one_letter_code
_entity_poly.pdbx_strand_id
1 'polypeptide(L)'
;MAVSFSPILHLPLSLPSLPTLKSSRTKISATASLSSSSSSASQMDLHNQGRQKFIEFPFVSAPHRDLMVNLLSTVEDRLGSQLLPCTLPLDVQHCQNESGSAQASLHIRSGLQSSQVDFILGSWLHCKLPTGGALNITSLSAYLNPSTDAPNFMIELIQSSPTSLVFILDLPPRRDLALSPDYLQTFYENTQLDTHRQMLTKLPEVQPYVSSSLYLRSILSPTVVLIQIGAEEGGPERMEEIIKNHLHPTAQEVLGIWLDHCALGERSVGEEEKAYMMKRDKLIKKKTIEIDLGTNFPRLFGPEVTDRVLGAIQKVYSI
;
A
#
# COMPACT_ATOMS: atom_id res chain seq x y z
N MET A 1 17.26 21.88 -1.97
CA MET A 1 16.13 22.12 -1.05
C MET A 1 14.84 21.75 -1.76
N ALA A 2 13.94 21.10 -1.02
CA ALA A 2 12.58 20.63 -1.38
C ALA A 2 12.50 19.50 -2.43
N VAL A 3 12.47 18.24 -1.95
CA VAL A 3 12.05 17.06 -2.74
C VAL A 3 11.37 16.05 -1.81
N SER A 4 10.05 15.91 -1.93
CA SER A 4 9.22 15.03 -1.09
C SER A 4 8.25 14.21 -1.93
N PHE A 5 8.71 13.03 -2.34
CA PHE A 5 8.02 11.73 -2.47
C PHE A 5 9.03 10.70 -1.95
N SER A 6 8.61 9.53 -1.45
CA SER A 6 9.56 8.45 -1.08
C SER A 6 10.69 8.36 -2.13
N PRO A 7 11.97 8.54 -1.76
CA PRO A 7 13.01 9.12 -2.63
C PRO A 7 13.45 8.29 -3.83
N ILE A 8 12.84 7.15 -4.13
CA ILE A 8 13.31 6.25 -5.19
C ILE A 8 12.65 6.54 -6.55
N LEU A 9 11.65 7.42 -6.60
CA LEU A 9 11.10 7.93 -7.88
C LEU A 9 11.82 9.18 -8.43
N HIS A 10 12.91 9.62 -7.79
CA HIS A 10 13.76 10.72 -8.28
C HIS A 10 14.97 10.22 -9.08
N LEU A 11 14.71 9.54 -10.20
CA LEU A 11 15.64 9.57 -11.33
C LEU A 11 15.38 10.86 -12.13
N PRO A 12 16.40 11.54 -12.66
CA PRO A 12 16.22 12.72 -13.49
C PRO A 12 15.63 12.29 -14.84
N LEU A 13 14.30 12.18 -14.91
CA LEU A 13 13.57 11.96 -16.15
C LEU A 13 13.55 13.26 -16.96
N SER A 14 14.66 13.54 -17.63
CA SER A 14 14.75 14.59 -18.64
C SER A 14 14.26 13.98 -19.97
N LEU A 15 12.95 14.06 -20.25
CA LEU A 15 12.41 13.71 -21.56
C LEU A 15 11.77 14.94 -22.21
N PRO A 16 11.98 15.15 -23.52
CA PRO A 16 11.55 16.36 -24.21
C PRO A 16 10.03 16.42 -24.35
N SER A 17 9.48 17.62 -24.20
CA SER A 17 8.07 17.95 -24.41
C SER A 17 7.65 17.66 -25.85
N LEU A 18 6.65 16.80 -26.05
CA LEU A 18 5.94 16.62 -27.32
C LEU A 18 4.63 17.43 -27.34
N PRO A 19 4.20 17.89 -28.53
CA PRO A 19 3.19 18.94 -28.67
C PRO A 19 1.76 18.44 -28.45
N THR A 20 0.94 19.32 -27.88
CA THR A 20 -0.50 19.16 -27.70
C THR A 20 -1.25 19.08 -29.03
N LEU A 21 -1.95 17.97 -29.28
CA LEU A 21 -2.96 17.88 -30.35
C LEU A 21 -4.37 18.12 -29.79
N LYS A 22 -5.15 18.95 -30.49
CA LYS A 22 -6.51 19.36 -30.12
C LYS A 22 -7.51 18.22 -30.37
N SER A 23 -8.28 17.87 -29.35
CA SER A 23 -9.38 16.90 -29.44
C SER A 23 -10.67 17.57 -29.93
N SER A 24 -11.29 16.97 -30.95
CA SER A 24 -12.62 17.32 -31.46
C SER A 24 -13.70 16.52 -30.74
N ARG A 25 -14.68 17.22 -30.14
CA ARG A 25 -15.86 16.65 -29.48
C ARG A 25 -16.85 16.08 -30.49
N THR A 26 -17.25 14.82 -30.29
CA THR A 26 -18.49 14.25 -30.85
C THR A 26 -19.42 13.85 -29.71
N LYS A 27 -20.65 14.36 -29.75
CA LYS A 27 -21.74 14.04 -28.81
C LYS A 27 -22.40 12.73 -29.23
N ILE A 28 -22.61 11.81 -28.30
CA ILE A 28 -23.56 10.72 -28.45
C ILE A 28 -24.51 10.75 -27.25
N SER A 29 -25.80 10.78 -27.57
CA SER A 29 -26.92 10.69 -26.63
C SER A 29 -27.43 9.26 -26.67
N ALA A 30 -27.69 8.65 -25.52
CA ALA A 30 -28.52 7.45 -25.45
C ALA A 30 -29.20 7.31 -24.08
N THR A 31 -30.46 6.93 -24.18
CA THR A 31 -31.55 6.86 -23.21
C THR A 31 -31.36 5.83 -22.10
N ALA A 32 -31.88 6.16 -20.91
CA ALA A 32 -31.97 5.29 -19.76
C ALA A 32 -33.10 4.25 -19.91
N SER A 33 -32.83 3.02 -19.47
CA SER A 33 -33.84 2.03 -19.12
C SER A 33 -33.45 1.38 -17.80
N LEU A 34 -34.37 1.44 -16.84
CA LEU A 34 -34.28 0.86 -15.50
C LEU A 34 -34.67 -0.63 -15.56
N SER A 35 -33.81 -1.49 -15.03
CA SER A 35 -34.16 -2.85 -14.63
C SER A 35 -33.38 -3.22 -13.37
N SER A 36 -34.09 -3.20 -12.24
CA SER A 36 -33.61 -3.43 -10.89
C SER A 36 -33.85 -4.88 -10.47
N SER A 37 -32.83 -5.74 -10.59
CA SER A 37 -32.71 -7.03 -9.85
C SER A 37 -31.40 -7.83 -10.08
N SER A 38 -30.34 -7.25 -10.64
CA SER A 38 -29.09 -7.97 -11.04
C SER A 38 -27.80 -7.53 -10.34
N SER A 39 -27.85 -6.58 -9.40
CA SER A 39 -26.66 -5.85 -8.93
C SER A 39 -25.65 -6.71 -8.16
N SER A 40 -26.09 -7.66 -7.33
CA SER A 40 -25.19 -8.45 -6.47
C SER A 40 -24.33 -9.46 -7.23
N ALA A 41 -24.90 -10.16 -8.22
CA ALA A 41 -24.14 -11.08 -9.08
C ALA A 41 -23.07 -10.33 -9.89
N SER A 42 -23.45 -9.19 -10.49
CA SER A 42 -22.52 -8.36 -11.26
C SER A 42 -21.38 -7.80 -10.41
N GLN A 43 -21.62 -7.49 -9.14
CA GLN A 43 -20.60 -6.94 -8.25
C GLN A 43 -19.59 -8.01 -7.78
N MET A 44 -20.06 -9.23 -7.50
CA MET A 44 -19.16 -10.34 -7.18
C MET A 44 -18.28 -10.72 -8.37
N ASP A 45 -18.82 -10.68 -9.60
CA ASP A 45 -18.05 -10.95 -10.81
C ASP A 45 -16.95 -9.89 -11.03
N LEU A 46 -17.26 -8.61 -10.85
CA LEU A 46 -16.29 -7.51 -10.93
C LEU A 46 -15.20 -7.63 -9.84
N HIS A 47 -15.58 -8.01 -8.63
CA HIS A 47 -14.64 -8.27 -7.54
C HIS A 47 -13.67 -9.41 -7.91
N ASN A 48 -14.20 -10.55 -8.37
CA ASN A 48 -13.41 -11.72 -8.72
C ASN A 48 -12.45 -11.44 -9.88
N GLN A 49 -12.93 -10.76 -10.92
CA GLN A 49 -12.11 -10.43 -12.09
C GLN A 49 -10.95 -9.48 -11.73
N GLY A 50 -11.24 -8.44 -10.94
CA GLY A 50 -10.20 -7.50 -10.50
C GLY A 50 -9.23 -8.12 -9.51
N ARG A 51 -9.72 -8.94 -8.57
CA ARG A 51 -8.89 -9.70 -7.63
C ARG A 51 -7.94 -10.65 -8.37
N GLN A 52 -8.42 -11.38 -9.38
CA GLN A 52 -7.60 -12.32 -10.14
C GLN A 52 -6.39 -11.63 -10.76
N LYS A 53 -6.57 -10.48 -11.42
CA LYS A 53 -5.46 -9.70 -11.98
C LYS A 53 -4.55 -9.10 -10.92
N PHE A 54 -5.11 -8.69 -9.79
CA PHE A 54 -4.33 -8.09 -8.71
C PHE A 54 -3.32 -9.09 -8.12
N ILE A 55 -3.75 -10.33 -7.86
CA ILE A 55 -2.90 -11.36 -7.24
C ILE A 55 -1.82 -11.96 -8.16
N GLU A 56 -1.81 -11.59 -9.45
CA GLU A 56 -0.80 -12.09 -10.40
C GLU A 56 0.60 -11.56 -10.07
N PHE A 57 0.71 -10.33 -9.54
CA PHE A 57 1.97 -9.59 -9.33
C PHE A 57 2.99 -9.83 -10.47
N PRO A 58 2.66 -9.44 -11.71
CA PRO A 58 3.29 -10.02 -12.91
C PRO A 58 4.74 -9.58 -13.16
N PHE A 59 5.24 -8.58 -12.43
CA PHE A 59 6.54 -7.93 -12.70
C PHE A 59 7.61 -8.21 -11.63
N VAL A 60 7.31 -9.03 -10.63
CA VAL A 60 8.23 -9.35 -9.53
C VAL A 60 8.65 -10.82 -9.55
N SER A 61 9.72 -11.17 -8.83
CA SER A 61 10.21 -12.55 -8.74
C SER A 61 9.21 -13.47 -8.04
N ALA A 62 9.38 -14.78 -8.19
CA ALA A 62 8.50 -15.74 -7.55
C ALA A 62 8.47 -15.60 -6.01
N PRO A 63 9.60 -15.50 -5.29
CA PRO A 63 9.57 -15.28 -3.84
C PRO A 63 8.85 -13.99 -3.41
N HIS A 64 8.97 -12.93 -4.20
CA HIS A 64 8.28 -11.66 -3.94
C HIS A 64 6.77 -11.82 -4.10
N ARG A 65 6.32 -12.37 -5.24
CA ARG A 65 4.90 -12.64 -5.46
C ARG A 65 4.34 -13.54 -4.36
N ASP A 66 5.03 -14.63 -4.04
CA ASP A 66 4.58 -15.60 -3.05
C ASP A 66 4.46 -14.96 -1.65
N LEU A 67 5.36 -14.05 -1.29
CA LEU A 67 5.25 -13.23 -0.08
C LEU A 67 3.94 -12.42 -0.10
N MET A 68 3.66 -11.67 -1.16
CA MET A 68 2.49 -10.80 -1.24
C MET A 68 1.18 -11.60 -1.29
N VAL A 69 1.14 -12.70 -2.05
CA VAL A 69 -0.01 -13.60 -2.13
C VAL A 69 -0.29 -14.24 -0.77
N ASN A 70 0.74 -14.68 -0.04
CA ASN A 70 0.56 -15.28 1.28
C ASN A 70 0.02 -14.27 2.29
N LEU A 71 0.52 -13.03 2.30
CA LEU A 71 -0.02 -11.99 3.20
C LEU A 71 -1.49 -11.69 2.91
N LEU A 72 -1.85 -11.57 1.62
CA LEU A 72 -3.24 -11.36 1.22
C LEU A 72 -4.13 -12.53 1.62
N SER A 73 -3.67 -13.76 1.38
CA SER A 73 -4.41 -14.97 1.74
C SER A 73 -4.62 -15.03 3.25
N THR A 74 -3.58 -14.78 4.06
CA THR A 74 -3.70 -14.72 5.53
C THR A 74 -4.72 -13.67 5.98
N VAL A 75 -4.73 -12.48 5.39
CA VAL A 75 -5.73 -11.44 5.69
C VAL A 75 -7.13 -11.89 5.31
N GLU A 76 -7.32 -12.47 4.13
CA GLU A 76 -8.63 -12.92 3.65
C GLU A 76 -9.16 -14.12 4.44
N ASP A 77 -8.30 -15.04 4.85
CA ASP A 77 -8.68 -16.20 5.67
C ASP A 77 -9.12 -15.76 7.08
N ARG A 78 -8.44 -14.77 7.66
CA ARG A 78 -8.67 -14.32 9.04
C ARG A 78 -9.74 -13.23 9.15
N LEU A 79 -9.90 -12.39 8.13
CA LEU A 79 -10.79 -11.23 8.14
C LEU A 79 -11.85 -11.26 7.03
N GLY A 80 -11.88 -12.28 6.15
CA GLY A 80 -12.74 -12.29 4.97
C GLY A 80 -14.23 -12.15 5.26
N SER A 81 -14.72 -12.71 6.38
CA SER A 81 -16.11 -12.55 6.84
C SER A 81 -16.44 -11.15 7.35
N GLN A 82 -15.41 -10.34 7.64
CA GLN A 82 -15.52 -8.96 8.10
C GLN A 82 -15.32 -7.94 6.96
N LEU A 83 -15.01 -8.39 5.74
CA LEU A 83 -14.65 -7.54 4.62
C LEU A 83 -15.68 -7.64 3.49
N LEU A 84 -16.14 -6.48 3.03
CA LEU A 84 -16.96 -6.36 1.83
C LEU A 84 -16.15 -6.72 0.57
N PRO A 85 -16.82 -7.14 -0.52
CA PRO A 85 -16.19 -7.25 -1.83
C PRO A 85 -15.64 -5.90 -2.31
N CYS A 86 -14.63 -5.94 -3.17
CA CYS A 86 -14.09 -4.76 -3.83
C CYS A 86 -15.16 -4.09 -4.71
N THR A 87 -15.34 -2.77 -4.53
CA THR A 87 -16.32 -1.95 -5.27
C THR A 87 -15.68 -1.04 -6.30
N LEU A 88 -14.34 -1.09 -6.44
CA LEU A 88 -13.63 -0.27 -7.40
C LEU A 88 -14.02 -0.65 -8.84
N PRO A 89 -14.25 0.33 -9.73
CA PRO A 89 -14.38 0.08 -11.16
C PRO A 89 -13.16 -0.67 -11.73
N LEU A 90 -13.35 -1.54 -12.73
CA LEU A 90 -12.25 -2.35 -13.29
C LEU A 90 -11.12 -1.51 -13.89
N ASP A 91 -11.45 -0.36 -14.47
CA ASP A 91 -10.53 0.63 -15.03
C ASP A 91 -9.81 1.48 -13.96
N VAL A 92 -10.16 1.28 -12.68
CA VAL A 92 -9.40 1.73 -11.51
C VAL A 92 -8.63 0.57 -10.88
N GLN A 93 -9.22 -0.62 -10.83
CA GLN A 93 -8.55 -1.83 -10.31
C GLN A 93 -7.33 -2.22 -11.14
N HIS A 94 -7.31 -1.88 -12.42
CA HIS A 94 -6.15 -2.03 -13.28
C HIS A 94 -6.02 -0.82 -14.20
N CYS A 95 -4.87 -0.18 -14.18
CA CYS A 95 -4.57 0.96 -15.02
C CYS A 95 -3.24 0.77 -15.75
N GLN A 96 -3.19 1.27 -16.97
CA GLN A 96 -2.03 1.23 -17.84
C GLN A 96 -1.98 2.54 -18.62
N ASN A 97 -0.80 3.10 -18.81
CA ASN A 97 -0.63 4.28 -19.66
C ASN A 97 -0.64 3.92 -21.14
N GLU A 98 -0.89 4.90 -22.02
CA GLU A 98 -1.05 4.67 -23.47
C GLU A 98 0.18 3.98 -24.10
N SER A 99 1.38 4.32 -23.62
CA SER A 99 2.64 3.73 -24.11
C SER A 99 2.94 2.32 -23.58
N GLY A 100 2.17 1.83 -22.60
CA GLY A 100 2.45 0.59 -21.88
C GLY A 100 3.74 0.59 -21.05
N SER A 101 4.32 1.77 -20.78
CA SER A 101 5.51 1.93 -19.95
C SER A 101 5.21 1.96 -18.45
N ALA A 102 3.96 2.21 -18.06
CA ALA A 102 3.51 2.14 -16.68
C ALA A 102 2.21 1.34 -16.57
N GLN A 103 2.15 0.46 -15.57
CA GLN A 103 0.99 -0.37 -15.22
C GLN A 103 0.83 -0.38 -13.70
N ALA A 104 -0.40 -0.43 -13.22
CA ALA A 104 -0.67 -0.65 -11.80
C ALA A 104 -1.99 -1.40 -11.60
N SER A 105 -2.09 -2.07 -10.46
CA SER A 105 -3.34 -2.63 -9.98
C SER A 105 -3.60 -2.20 -8.55
N LEU A 106 -4.88 -2.01 -8.24
CA LEU A 106 -5.37 -1.61 -6.94
C LEU A 106 -6.54 -2.50 -6.53
N HIS A 107 -6.49 -3.01 -5.32
CA HIS A 107 -7.55 -3.80 -4.74
C HIS A 107 -7.89 -3.26 -3.35
N ILE A 108 -9.16 -2.90 -3.14
CA ILE A 108 -9.61 -2.36 -1.85
C ILE A 108 -10.83 -3.14 -1.39
N ARG A 109 -10.81 -3.60 -0.16
CA ARG A 109 -11.96 -4.20 0.53
C ARG A 109 -12.25 -3.42 1.80
N SER A 110 -13.42 -2.78 1.88
CA SER A 110 -13.87 -2.10 3.09
C SER A 110 -14.33 -3.10 4.15
N GLY A 111 -14.18 -2.74 5.42
CA GLY A 111 -14.77 -3.50 6.53
C GLY A 111 -16.30 -3.40 6.54
N LEU A 112 -16.94 -4.41 7.12
CA LEU A 112 -18.34 -4.33 7.53
C LEU A 112 -18.51 -3.28 8.64
N GLN A 113 -19.73 -2.77 8.82
CA GLN A 113 -20.03 -1.80 9.87
C GLN A 113 -19.70 -2.31 11.28
N SER A 114 -19.76 -3.62 11.50
CA SER A 114 -19.41 -4.28 12.76
C SER A 114 -17.92 -4.62 12.90
N SER A 115 -17.11 -4.43 11.85
CA SER A 115 -15.67 -4.70 11.90
C SER A 115 -14.92 -3.54 12.53
N GLN A 116 -13.75 -3.81 13.10
CA GLN A 116 -12.77 -2.77 13.44
C GLN A 116 -11.95 -2.31 12.23
N VAL A 117 -11.96 -3.07 11.15
CA VAL A 117 -11.27 -2.70 9.90
C VAL A 117 -12.07 -1.60 9.21
N ASP A 118 -11.39 -0.55 8.78
CA ASP A 118 -11.93 0.46 7.87
C ASP A 118 -11.84 -0.05 6.43
N PHE A 119 -10.62 -0.35 5.99
CA PHE A 119 -10.37 -1.02 4.71
C PHE A 119 -8.99 -1.68 4.66
N ILE A 120 -8.88 -2.69 3.79
CA ILE A 120 -7.62 -3.26 3.33
C ILE A 120 -7.35 -2.74 1.92
N LEU A 121 -6.12 -2.31 1.66
CA LEU A 121 -5.66 -1.79 0.38
C LEU A 121 -4.41 -2.56 -0.06
N GLY A 122 -4.52 -3.31 -1.13
CA GLY A 122 -3.41 -3.94 -1.82
C GLY A 122 -3.13 -3.24 -3.13
N SER A 123 -1.85 -3.09 -3.50
CA SER A 123 -1.49 -2.53 -4.80
C SER A 123 -0.20 -3.12 -5.37
N TRP A 124 -0.07 -3.02 -6.69
CA TRP A 124 1.22 -3.12 -7.34
C TRP A 124 1.36 -2.08 -8.45
N LEU A 125 2.58 -1.62 -8.70
CA LEU A 125 2.94 -0.68 -9.75
C LEU A 125 4.21 -1.15 -10.45
N HIS A 126 4.20 -1.08 -11.77
CA HIS A 126 5.35 -1.31 -12.64
C HIS A 126 5.57 -0.06 -13.51
N CYS A 127 6.81 0.38 -13.60
CA CYS A 127 7.21 1.47 -14.49
C CYS A 127 8.56 1.15 -15.14
N LYS A 128 8.63 1.24 -16.47
CA LYS A 128 9.89 1.20 -17.22
C LYS A 128 10.63 2.52 -17.03
N LEU A 129 11.89 2.43 -16.61
CA LEU A 129 12.77 3.58 -16.42
C LEU A 129 13.52 3.86 -17.73
N PRO A 130 13.79 5.14 -18.09
CA PRO A 130 14.56 5.46 -19.30
C PRO A 130 15.99 4.94 -19.29
N THR A 131 16.51 4.55 -18.13
CA THR A 131 17.80 3.87 -17.98
C THR A 131 17.77 2.42 -18.47
N GLY A 132 16.61 1.90 -18.91
CA GLY A 132 16.42 0.51 -19.35
C GLY A 132 16.03 -0.45 -18.24
N GLY A 133 16.05 0.01 -16.97
CA GLY A 133 15.55 -0.74 -15.82
C GLY A 133 14.04 -0.62 -15.63
N ALA A 134 13.53 -1.17 -14.52
CA ALA A 134 12.15 -1.02 -14.11
C ALA A 134 12.05 -0.73 -12.62
N LEU A 135 11.06 0.07 -12.25
CA LEU A 135 10.61 0.22 -10.88
C LEU A 135 9.38 -0.66 -10.68
N ASN A 136 9.45 -1.53 -9.69
CA ASN A 136 8.33 -2.33 -9.22
C ASN A 136 8.03 -1.96 -7.77
N ILE A 137 6.76 -1.69 -7.47
CA ILE A 137 6.27 -1.46 -6.11
C ILE A 137 5.15 -2.46 -5.86
N THR A 138 5.16 -3.13 -4.71
CA THR A 138 4.00 -3.86 -4.21
C THR A 138 3.73 -3.43 -2.79
N SER A 139 2.47 -3.23 -2.44
CA SER A 139 2.09 -2.85 -1.08
C SER A 139 0.83 -3.54 -0.61
N LEU A 140 0.75 -3.68 0.72
CA LEU A 140 -0.46 -4.05 1.43
C LEU A 140 -0.56 -3.15 2.66
N SER A 141 -1.69 -2.50 2.83
CA SER A 141 -2.00 -1.66 3.99
C SER A 141 -3.37 -2.01 4.54
N ALA A 142 -3.49 -1.97 5.85
CA ALA A 142 -4.76 -2.18 6.53
C ALA A 142 -5.01 -1.02 7.50
N TYR A 143 -6.14 -0.35 7.31
CA TYR A 143 -6.56 0.76 8.15
C TYR A 143 -7.64 0.28 9.10
N LEU A 144 -7.50 0.59 10.37
CA LEU A 144 -8.53 0.38 11.39
C LEU A 144 -9.40 1.63 11.52
N ASN A 145 -10.66 1.43 11.86
CA ASN A 145 -11.63 2.50 12.04
C ASN A 145 -11.62 3.04 13.48
N PRO A 146 -12.39 4.09 13.79
CA PRO A 146 -12.36 4.73 15.10
C PRO A 146 -12.96 3.91 16.27
N SER A 147 -13.45 2.69 16.04
CA SER A 147 -13.94 1.83 17.12
C SER A 147 -12.81 1.27 18.01
N THR A 148 -11.58 1.25 17.49
CA THR A 148 -10.36 0.81 18.16
C THR A 148 -9.25 1.84 17.98
N ASP A 149 -8.30 1.91 18.91
CA ASP A 149 -7.10 2.76 18.82
C ASP A 149 -5.86 1.99 18.35
N ALA A 150 -5.99 0.68 18.12
CA ALA A 150 -4.86 -0.16 17.76
C ALA A 150 -4.16 0.31 16.46
N PRO A 151 -2.85 0.05 16.30
CA PRO A 151 -2.10 0.44 15.12
C PRO A 151 -2.68 -0.07 13.79
N ASN A 152 -2.37 0.65 12.71
CA ASN A 152 -2.60 0.15 11.35
C ASN A 152 -1.53 -0.89 10.98
N PHE A 153 -1.63 -1.49 9.79
CA PHE A 153 -0.59 -2.34 9.21
C PHE A 153 -0.15 -1.79 7.86
N MET A 154 1.16 -1.85 7.57
CA MET A 154 1.71 -1.45 6.29
C MET A 154 2.93 -2.31 5.94
N ILE A 155 2.97 -2.77 4.69
CA ILE A 155 4.14 -3.37 4.06
C ILE A 155 4.29 -2.84 2.63
N GLU A 156 5.53 -2.49 2.27
CA GLU A 156 5.90 -2.10 0.91
C GLU A 156 7.24 -2.71 0.50
N LEU A 157 7.29 -3.21 -0.74
CA LEU A 157 8.51 -3.65 -1.41
C LEU A 157 8.69 -2.76 -2.63
N ILE A 158 9.79 -2.01 -2.67
CA ILE A 158 10.13 -1.05 -3.72
C ILE A 158 11.43 -1.51 -4.38
N GLN A 159 11.32 -2.17 -5.52
CA GLN A 159 12.45 -2.76 -6.24
C GLN A 159 12.78 -1.91 -7.47
N SER A 160 13.99 -1.35 -7.50
CA SER A 160 14.47 -0.51 -8.61
C SER A 160 15.43 -1.24 -9.56
N SER A 161 15.92 -2.41 -9.15
CA SER A 161 16.70 -3.34 -9.96
C SER A 161 16.61 -4.76 -9.37
N PRO A 162 16.99 -5.81 -10.11
CA PRO A 162 17.01 -7.18 -9.59
C PRO A 162 17.83 -7.39 -8.31
N THR A 163 18.78 -6.50 -8.00
CA THR A 163 19.67 -6.58 -6.83
C THR A 163 19.46 -5.48 -5.80
N SER A 164 18.49 -4.57 -5.99
CA SER A 164 18.23 -3.46 -5.07
C SER A 164 16.76 -3.34 -4.71
N LEU A 165 16.48 -3.50 -3.41
CA LEU A 165 15.14 -3.49 -2.84
C LEU A 165 15.11 -2.58 -1.62
N VAL A 166 14.09 -1.72 -1.52
CA VAL A 166 13.69 -1.11 -0.25
C VAL A 166 12.51 -1.87 0.32
N PHE A 167 12.62 -2.21 1.59
CA PHE A 167 11.61 -2.93 2.34
C PHE A 167 11.11 -2.05 3.48
N ILE A 168 9.80 -1.87 3.53
CA ILE A 168 9.09 -1.15 4.58
C ILE A 168 8.09 -2.11 5.21
N LEU A 169 8.16 -2.29 6.52
CA LEU A 169 7.18 -3.06 7.28
C LEU A 169 6.96 -2.38 8.64
N ASP A 170 5.72 -2.01 8.92
CA ASP A 170 5.38 -1.25 10.11
C ASP A 170 3.97 -1.56 10.62
N LEU A 171 3.78 -1.28 11.92
CA LEU A 171 2.46 -1.06 12.51
C LEU A 171 2.30 0.43 12.88
N PRO A 172 1.89 1.31 11.95
CA PRO A 172 1.90 2.76 12.20
C PRO A 172 0.99 3.15 13.38
N PRO A 173 1.50 3.93 14.36
CA PRO A 173 0.74 4.32 15.54
C PRO A 173 -0.41 5.23 15.16
N ARG A 174 -1.54 5.10 15.88
CA ARG A 174 -2.70 6.00 15.76
C ARG A 174 -2.81 7.04 16.87
N ARG A 175 -1.95 6.95 17.88
CA ARG A 175 -1.75 7.94 18.95
C ARG A 175 -0.40 8.65 18.83
N ASP A 176 -0.24 9.75 19.55
CA ASP A 176 1.07 10.37 19.77
C ASP A 176 1.81 9.59 20.85
N LEU A 177 2.95 9.00 20.49
CA LEU A 177 3.70 8.11 21.37
C LEU A 177 4.38 8.83 22.53
N ALA A 178 4.73 10.12 22.37
CA ALA A 178 5.33 10.89 23.46
C ALA A 178 4.29 11.26 24.53
N LEU A 179 3.02 11.36 24.13
CA LEU A 179 1.89 11.64 25.04
C LEU A 179 1.17 10.38 25.52
N SER A 180 1.57 9.19 25.04
CA SER A 180 0.88 7.92 25.34
C SER A 180 1.89 6.79 25.58
N PRO A 181 2.66 6.82 26.68
CA PRO A 181 3.65 5.80 27.00
C PRO A 181 3.03 4.40 27.15
N ASP A 182 1.83 4.28 27.71
CA ASP A 182 1.14 2.99 27.85
C ASP A 182 0.78 2.39 26.49
N TYR A 183 0.49 3.22 25.49
CA TYR A 183 0.25 2.80 24.11
C TYR A 183 1.54 2.27 23.47
N LEU A 184 2.66 2.99 23.67
CA LEU A 184 3.98 2.56 23.22
C LEU A 184 4.33 1.19 23.81
N GLN A 185 4.17 1.04 25.11
CA GLN A 185 4.43 -0.21 25.82
C GLN A 185 3.56 -1.35 25.30
N THR A 186 2.25 -1.12 25.17
CA THR A 186 1.28 -2.14 24.76
C THR A 186 1.58 -2.71 23.37
N PHE A 187 1.79 -1.84 22.38
CA PHE A 187 1.82 -2.26 20.98
C PHE A 187 3.22 -2.49 20.42
N TYR A 188 4.26 -1.96 21.05
CA TYR A 188 5.62 -1.99 20.49
C TYR A 188 6.66 -2.63 21.41
N GLU A 189 6.59 -2.37 22.71
CA GLU A 189 7.54 -2.98 23.66
C GLU A 189 7.13 -4.41 24.00
N ASN A 190 5.88 -4.63 24.42
CA ASN A 190 5.38 -5.95 24.84
C ASN A 190 5.31 -6.95 23.68
N THR A 191 5.09 -6.47 22.46
CA THR A 191 5.04 -7.29 21.23
C THR A 191 6.43 -7.61 20.69
N GLN A 192 7.48 -6.96 21.20
CA GLN A 192 8.86 -7.14 20.75
C GLN A 192 9.07 -6.89 19.25
N LEU A 193 8.29 -6.01 18.63
CA LEU A 193 8.35 -5.73 17.19
C LEU A 193 9.73 -5.31 16.70
N ASP A 194 10.52 -4.65 17.55
CA ASP A 194 11.88 -4.21 17.19
C ASP A 194 12.84 -5.38 16.91
N THR A 195 12.55 -6.58 17.42
CA THR A 195 13.41 -7.77 17.20
C THR A 195 13.51 -8.15 15.72
N HIS A 196 12.45 -7.95 14.95
CA HIS A 196 12.42 -8.19 13.51
C HIS A 196 13.39 -7.27 12.76
N ARG A 197 13.37 -5.97 13.10
CA ARG A 197 14.31 -4.98 12.56
C ARG A 197 15.75 -5.35 12.92
N GLN A 198 16.00 -5.66 14.19
CA GLN A 198 17.33 -6.05 14.68
C GLN A 198 17.87 -7.29 13.96
N MET A 199 17.02 -8.30 13.76
CA MET A 199 17.38 -9.53 13.05
C MET A 199 17.79 -9.23 11.60
N LEU A 200 16.97 -8.49 10.86
CA LEU A 200 17.25 -8.16 9.46
C LEU A 200 18.52 -7.31 9.32
N THR A 201 18.78 -6.38 10.24
CA THR A 201 20.01 -5.56 10.21
C THR A 201 21.31 -6.33 10.47
N LYS A 202 21.24 -7.63 10.82
CA LYS A 202 22.42 -8.49 10.93
C LYS A 202 22.88 -9.05 9.58
N LEU A 203 22.04 -8.97 8.54
CA LEU A 203 22.41 -9.40 7.20
C LEU A 203 23.40 -8.40 6.59
N PRO A 204 24.49 -8.86 5.96
CA PRO A 204 25.50 -7.97 5.38
C PRO A 204 24.94 -7.10 4.24
N GLU A 205 23.91 -7.56 3.53
CA GLU A 205 23.26 -6.85 2.43
C GLU A 205 22.32 -5.72 2.91
N VAL A 206 21.98 -5.70 4.20
CA VAL A 206 20.98 -4.81 4.77
C VAL A 206 21.63 -3.55 5.31
N GLN A 207 21.11 -2.40 4.89
CA GLN A 207 21.42 -1.09 5.44
C GLN A 207 20.14 -0.37 5.86
N PRO A 208 20.17 0.50 6.88
CA PRO A 208 19.03 1.36 7.20
C PRO A 208 18.67 2.24 6.00
N TYR A 209 17.39 2.28 5.64
CA TYR A 209 16.90 3.21 4.63
C TYR A 209 16.32 4.45 5.31
N VAL A 210 16.67 5.63 4.80
CA VAL A 210 16.21 6.91 5.35
C VAL A 210 15.36 7.62 4.30
N SER A 211 14.03 7.52 4.42
CA SER A 211 13.10 8.17 3.47
C SER A 211 13.33 9.67 3.39
N SER A 212 13.34 10.31 2.23
CA SER A 212 13.45 11.77 2.10
C SER A 212 12.23 12.52 2.64
N SER A 213 11.09 11.84 2.74
CA SER A 213 9.86 12.39 3.31
C SER A 213 9.97 12.43 4.83
N LEU A 214 10.25 13.62 5.38
CA LEU A 214 10.21 13.85 6.83
C LEU A 214 8.82 13.53 7.41
N TYR A 215 7.77 13.77 6.62
CA TYR A 215 6.41 13.43 7.02
C TYR A 215 6.27 11.92 7.22
N LEU A 216 6.73 11.10 6.27
CA LEU A 216 6.71 9.64 6.41
C LEU A 216 7.48 9.20 7.66
N ARG A 217 8.70 9.74 7.86
CA ARG A 217 9.49 9.43 9.07
C ARG A 217 8.75 9.73 10.38
N SER A 218 7.89 10.75 10.39
CA SER A 218 7.16 11.18 11.60
C SER A 218 5.92 10.36 11.93
N ILE A 219 5.39 9.59 10.98
CA ILE A 219 4.16 8.80 11.17
C ILE A 219 4.43 7.31 11.34
N LEU A 220 5.65 6.86 11.04
CA LEU A 220 6.09 5.48 11.26
C LEU A 220 6.36 5.22 12.75
N SER A 221 6.22 3.95 13.16
CA SER A 221 6.51 3.56 14.53
C SER A 221 8.02 3.57 14.83
N PRO A 222 8.42 3.60 16.11
CA PRO A 222 9.82 3.44 16.53
C PRO A 222 10.43 2.08 16.15
N THR A 223 9.59 1.07 15.88
CA THR A 223 10.01 -0.29 15.56
C THR A 223 9.92 -0.62 14.07
N VAL A 224 9.70 0.39 13.22
CA VAL A 224 9.57 0.20 11.77
C VAL A 224 10.79 -0.50 11.19
N VAL A 225 10.56 -1.54 10.39
CA VAL A 225 11.59 -2.10 9.52
C VAL A 225 11.65 -1.22 8.28
N LEU A 226 12.60 -0.29 8.25
CA LEU A 226 12.86 0.58 7.11
C LEU A 226 14.29 0.36 6.61
N ILE A 227 14.44 -0.53 5.63
CA ILE A 227 15.75 -1.01 5.19
C ILE A 227 15.91 -0.98 3.67
N GLN A 228 17.15 -0.86 3.23
CA GLN A 228 17.59 -1.05 1.86
C GLN A 228 18.46 -2.31 1.82
N ILE A 229 18.22 -3.15 0.81
CA ILE A 229 18.95 -4.40 0.57
C ILE A 229 19.71 -4.25 -0.75
N GLY A 230 21.03 -4.38 -0.68
CA GLY A 230 21.92 -4.43 -1.84
C GLY A 230 22.53 -5.82 -1.98
N ALA A 231 22.15 -6.54 -3.03
CA ALA A 231 22.63 -7.90 -3.32
C ALA A 231 23.53 -7.93 -4.55
N GLU A 232 24.36 -6.91 -4.76
CA GLU A 232 25.22 -6.79 -5.95
C GLU A 232 26.24 -7.94 -6.06
N GLU A 233 26.87 -8.32 -4.94
CA GLU A 233 27.86 -9.40 -4.91
C GLU A 233 27.24 -10.79 -5.12
N GLY A 234 26.05 -11.02 -4.57
CA GLY A 234 25.33 -12.30 -4.66
C GLY A 234 24.36 -12.40 -5.86
N GLY A 235 24.14 -11.31 -6.58
CA GLY A 235 23.23 -11.23 -7.71
C GLY A 235 21.74 -11.39 -7.36
N PRO A 236 20.87 -11.50 -8.39
CA PRO A 236 19.43 -11.63 -8.21
C PRO A 236 19.00 -12.85 -7.38
N GLU A 237 19.72 -13.96 -7.48
CA GLU A 237 19.44 -15.18 -6.70
C GLU A 237 19.56 -14.94 -5.20
N ARG A 238 20.56 -14.15 -4.77
CA ARG A 238 20.72 -13.77 -3.36
C ARG A 238 19.59 -12.86 -2.88
N MET A 239 19.14 -11.91 -3.72
CA MET A 239 17.96 -11.10 -3.40
C MET A 239 16.72 -11.98 -3.20
N GLU A 240 16.50 -12.94 -4.09
CA GLU A 240 15.40 -13.90 -3.99
C GLU A 240 15.47 -14.77 -2.72
N GLU A 241 16.67 -15.20 -2.35
CA GLU A 241 16.91 -15.91 -1.09
C GLU A 241 16.56 -15.05 0.13
N ILE A 242 16.98 -13.77 0.14
CA ILE A 242 16.68 -12.85 1.23
C ILE A 242 15.17 -12.62 1.36
N ILE A 243 14.48 -12.41 0.24
CA ILE A 243 13.03 -12.26 0.23
C ILE A 243 12.36 -13.50 0.82
N LYS A 244 12.76 -14.70 0.36
CA LYS A 244 12.15 -15.96 0.78
C LYS A 244 12.42 -16.32 2.24
N ASN A 245 13.67 -16.22 2.67
CA ASN A 245 14.13 -16.80 3.94
C ASN A 245 14.15 -15.77 5.08
N HIS A 246 14.09 -14.48 4.78
CA HIS A 246 14.15 -13.42 5.80
C HIS A 246 12.94 -12.48 5.76
N LEU A 247 12.62 -11.89 4.60
CA LEU A 247 11.51 -10.92 4.55
C LEU A 247 10.15 -11.57 4.69
N HIS A 248 9.93 -12.71 4.02
CA HIS A 248 8.68 -13.45 4.08
C HIS A 248 8.29 -13.86 5.50
N PRO A 249 9.12 -14.62 6.26
CA PRO A 249 8.75 -14.99 7.63
C PRO A 249 8.57 -13.77 8.53
N THR A 250 9.42 -12.75 8.39
CA THR A 250 9.30 -11.50 9.16
C THR A 250 7.96 -10.80 8.90
N ALA A 251 7.54 -10.69 7.63
CA ALA A 251 6.27 -10.06 7.27
C ALA A 251 5.06 -10.86 7.79
N GLN A 252 5.12 -12.19 7.75
CA GLN A 252 4.08 -13.06 8.29
C GLN A 252 3.95 -12.94 9.82
N GLU A 253 5.08 -12.88 10.54
CA GLU A 253 5.09 -12.70 11.99
C GLU A 253 4.49 -11.34 12.39
N VAL A 254 4.91 -10.24 11.76
CA VAL A 254 4.36 -8.91 12.05
C VAL A 254 2.88 -8.82 11.66
N LEU A 255 2.46 -9.41 10.54
CA LEU A 255 1.06 -9.49 10.18
C LEU A 255 0.26 -10.31 11.21
N GLY A 256 0.81 -11.43 11.70
CA GLY A 256 0.21 -12.23 12.76
C GLY A 256 0.00 -11.42 14.04
N ILE A 257 1.02 -10.66 14.47
CA ILE A 257 0.93 -9.75 15.61
C ILE A 257 -0.19 -8.73 15.39
N TRP A 258 -0.27 -8.10 14.22
CA TRP A 258 -1.32 -7.14 13.91
C TRP A 258 -2.72 -7.77 13.93
N LEU A 259 -2.88 -8.95 13.33
CA LEU A 259 -4.16 -9.66 13.31
C LEU A 259 -4.62 -9.98 14.74
N ASP A 260 -3.74 -10.56 15.55
CA ASP A 260 -4.09 -11.06 16.88
C ASP A 260 -4.24 -9.94 17.93
N HIS A 261 -3.38 -8.91 17.88
CA HIS A 261 -3.34 -7.87 18.91
C HIS A 261 -4.00 -6.54 18.50
N CYS A 262 -4.23 -6.33 17.19
CA CYS A 262 -4.77 -5.06 16.69
C CYS A 262 -6.15 -5.25 16.03
N ALA A 263 -6.23 -6.00 14.93
CA ALA A 263 -7.45 -6.09 14.13
C ALA A 263 -8.56 -6.95 14.78
N LEU A 264 -8.17 -7.97 15.54
CA LEU A 264 -9.09 -8.87 16.26
C LEU A 264 -9.04 -8.65 17.78
N GLY A 265 -8.20 -7.74 18.26
CA GLY A 265 -8.08 -7.42 19.67
C GLY A 265 -9.30 -6.63 20.17
N GLU A 266 -9.84 -7.02 21.33
CA GLU A 266 -10.91 -6.25 21.97
C GLU A 266 -10.33 -5.01 22.67
N ARG A 267 -10.73 -3.82 22.20
CA ARG A 267 -10.42 -2.54 22.86
C ARG A 267 -11.60 -1.60 22.75
N SER A 268 -11.84 -0.82 23.80
CA SER A 268 -12.80 0.28 23.79
C SER A 268 -12.05 1.60 23.84
N VAL A 269 -12.54 2.58 23.06
CA VAL A 269 -11.94 3.91 22.95
C VAL A 269 -12.96 4.93 23.46
N GLY A 270 -12.52 5.87 24.29
CA GLY A 270 -13.38 6.96 24.77
C GLY A 270 -13.72 7.95 23.65
N GLU A 271 -14.86 8.65 23.75
CA GLU A 271 -15.32 9.56 22.67
C GLU A 271 -14.33 10.68 22.32
N GLU A 272 -13.64 11.25 23.32
CA GLU A 272 -12.60 12.27 23.09
C GLU A 272 -11.40 11.71 22.31
N GLU A 273 -10.96 10.51 22.68
CA GLU A 273 -9.86 9.81 22.01
C GLU A 273 -10.22 9.45 20.56
N LYS A 274 -11.48 9.05 20.31
CA LYS A 274 -11.99 8.81 18.95
C LYS A 274 -11.89 10.07 18.09
N ALA A 275 -12.32 11.22 18.60
CA ALA A 275 -12.30 12.47 17.85
C ALA A 275 -10.87 12.90 17.47
N TYR A 276 -9.93 12.80 18.41
CA TYR A 276 -8.52 13.06 18.15
C TYR A 276 -7.96 12.12 17.06
N MET A 277 -8.19 10.82 17.21
CA MET A 277 -7.70 9.81 16.29
C MET A 277 -8.30 9.97 14.88
N MET A 278 -9.60 10.21 14.76
CA MET A 278 -10.24 10.50 13.47
C MET A 278 -9.60 11.68 12.75
N LYS A 279 -9.30 12.76 13.48
CA LYS A 279 -8.63 13.93 12.93
C LYS A 279 -7.22 13.59 12.44
N ARG A 280 -6.46 12.82 13.24
CA ARG A 280 -5.10 12.39 12.89
C ARG A 280 -5.10 11.44 11.68
N ASP A 281 -5.95 10.42 11.69
CA ASP A 281 -6.08 9.45 10.61
C ASP A 281 -6.46 10.14 9.29
N LYS A 282 -7.43 11.07 9.33
CA LYS A 282 -7.81 11.86 8.15
C LYS A 282 -6.64 12.67 7.59
N LEU A 283 -5.84 13.28 8.47
CA LEU A 283 -4.67 14.05 8.04
C LEU A 283 -3.62 13.14 7.39
N ILE A 284 -3.32 12.00 8.01
CA ILE A 284 -2.36 11.02 7.47
C ILE A 284 -2.82 10.51 6.12
N LYS A 285 -4.05 9.99 6.03
CA LYS A 285 -4.70 9.54 4.80
C LYS A 285 -4.57 10.57 3.66
N LYS A 286 -4.92 11.84 3.95
CA LYS A 286 -4.81 12.92 2.98
C LYS A 286 -3.37 13.18 2.56
N LYS A 287 -2.44 13.25 3.52
CA LYS A 287 -1.03 13.53 3.23
C LYS A 287 -0.33 12.40 2.51
N THR A 288 -0.64 11.15 2.81
CA THR A 288 -0.14 9.97 2.09
C THR A 288 -0.58 10.01 0.63
N ILE A 289 -1.86 10.31 0.34
CA ILE A 289 -2.33 10.47 -1.04
C ILE A 289 -1.64 11.64 -1.75
N GLU A 290 -1.45 12.79 -1.07
CA GLU A 290 -0.77 13.96 -1.63
C GLU A 290 0.71 13.75 -1.89
N ILE A 291 1.40 13.00 -1.01
CA ILE A 291 2.70 12.40 -1.26
C ILE A 291 2.41 11.28 -2.26
N ASP A 292 2.72 10.02 -2.06
CA ASP A 292 2.63 8.87 -2.99
C ASP A 292 1.93 9.03 -4.36
N LEU A 293 0.66 9.46 -4.42
CA LEU A 293 -0.10 9.58 -5.67
C LEU A 293 -0.05 10.98 -6.31
N GLY A 294 -0.03 12.07 -5.53
CA GLY A 294 -0.29 13.41 -6.04
C GLY A 294 0.71 13.94 -7.09
N THR A 295 1.99 13.59 -7.00
CA THR A 295 3.03 14.14 -7.92
C THR A 295 3.52 13.13 -8.95
N ASN A 296 3.54 11.83 -8.62
CA ASN A 296 4.12 10.82 -9.50
C ASN A 296 3.06 10.16 -10.38
N PHE A 297 1.84 9.95 -9.87
CA PHE A 297 0.79 9.28 -10.64
C PHE A 297 0.43 10.04 -11.94
N PRO A 298 0.30 11.39 -11.95
CA PRO A 298 0.09 12.15 -13.20
C PRO A 298 1.23 11.98 -14.21
N ARG A 299 2.47 11.85 -13.74
CA ARG A 299 3.65 11.67 -14.62
C ARG A 299 3.67 10.29 -15.26
N LEU A 300 3.20 9.27 -14.53
CA LEU A 300 3.22 7.88 -14.98
C LEU A 300 2.02 7.53 -15.87
N PHE A 301 0.83 7.98 -15.49
CA PHE A 301 -0.44 7.55 -16.10
C PHE A 301 -1.19 8.66 -16.83
N GLY A 302 -0.71 9.91 -16.76
CA GLY A 302 -1.41 11.07 -17.30
C GLY A 302 -2.52 11.56 -16.36
N PRO A 303 -3.03 12.79 -16.60
CA PRO A 303 -3.99 13.44 -15.72
C PRO A 303 -5.33 12.70 -15.65
N GLU A 304 -5.85 12.19 -16.78
CA GLU A 304 -7.16 11.53 -16.83
C GLU A 304 -7.23 10.27 -15.95
N VAL A 305 -6.26 9.37 -16.10
CA VAL A 305 -6.18 8.15 -15.28
C VAL A 305 -5.97 8.52 -13.82
N THR A 306 -5.16 9.54 -13.55
CA THR A 306 -4.89 9.99 -12.20
C THR A 306 -6.13 10.54 -11.51
N ASP A 307 -6.87 11.43 -12.15
CA ASP A 307 -8.10 12.01 -11.58
C ASP A 307 -9.13 10.91 -11.27
N ARG A 308 -9.23 9.91 -12.14
CA ARG A 308 -10.12 8.77 -11.96
C ARG A 308 -9.71 7.89 -10.77
N VAL A 309 -8.43 7.52 -10.68
CA VAL A 309 -7.90 6.69 -9.58
C VAL A 309 -7.96 7.44 -8.24
N LEU A 310 -7.54 8.70 -8.21
CA LEU A 310 -7.60 9.55 -7.02
C LEU A 310 -9.04 9.73 -6.54
N GLY A 311 -9.97 10.02 -7.45
CA GLY A 311 -11.39 10.17 -7.10
C GLY A 311 -12.01 8.90 -6.53
N ALA A 312 -11.53 7.72 -6.93
CA ALA A 312 -11.97 6.45 -6.35
C ALA A 312 -11.36 6.20 -4.96
N ILE A 313 -10.06 6.44 -4.80
CA ILE A 313 -9.35 6.27 -3.51
C ILE A 313 -9.87 7.25 -2.46
N GLN A 314 -10.09 8.52 -2.83
CA GLN A 314 -10.62 9.55 -1.91
C GLN A 314 -11.99 9.16 -1.34
N LYS A 315 -12.86 8.54 -2.16
CA LYS A 315 -14.16 8.01 -1.70
C LYS A 315 -13.99 6.93 -0.63
N VAL A 316 -13.06 6.00 -0.83
CA VAL A 316 -12.76 4.95 0.17
C VAL A 316 -12.19 5.57 1.44
N TYR A 317 -11.25 6.50 1.29
CA TYR A 317 -10.58 7.15 2.41
C TYR A 317 -11.50 8.13 3.17
N SER A 318 -12.67 8.45 2.62
CA SER A 318 -13.63 9.42 3.15
C SER A 318 -13.01 10.80 3.38
N ILE A 319 -12.16 11.25 2.45
CA ILE A 319 -11.45 12.53 2.51
C ILE A 319 -11.86 13.52 1.42
#